data_AF-A0A935SNT8-F1
#
_entry.id   AF-A0A935SNT8-F1
#
_cell.length_a   1.000
_cell.length_b   1.000
_cell.length_c   1.000
_cell.angle_alpha   90.00
_cell.angle_beta   90.00
_cell.angle_gamma   90.00
#
_symmetry.space_group_name_H-M   'P 1'
#
loop_
_entity.id
_entity.type
_entity.pdbx_description
1 polymer ?
#
loop_
_entity_poly.entity_id
_entity_poly.type
_entity_poly.pdbx_seq_one_letter_code
_entity_poly.pdbx_strand_id
1 'polypeptide(L)'
;MKTRSAKFLSAASFIALFTVITTLGQGGSEYLITSESVGAVRLGMTINEAKRALDDAELNMQGENGEVKVFRKGKLVMIATVVTTDANEITGGSKIFAVKAIDSRYRTANGLYPGITIVAAEKVMGKLGRMTLSYGETETGDFANQPDGFNFEFKGANSAKAGIYDVKTPDPREQYANKFTPGAYIYGIGLSLYSDEDANTQDFTAGLAGTGWTYSYGGTTYQFDFGQTRIEKFSNGWWQGITWTSIGNNQIRLKNLESGKEMTLTFDSANIYSGIDWDGQTKVSGTRRNVASSSPANYLITKTSAGGIRLTMTIAEARTAMKGTTFERTSDGEGVALISVKQGDVQLMTLYADEEDPQRPIDETARIMNIEVWDSRFKTPNGVHVNMKLVDVEKILGKVTKIITSEIEAREYADFTKKADGFMFRLMGPDSNAGIYAEGTRETTRYVANAYIYTISIAQERSPDAVE
;
A
#
# COMPACT_ATOMS: atom_id res chain seq x y z
N MET A 1 35.79 60.26 15.98
CA MET A 1 35.99 59.10 15.07
C MET A 1 35.03 58.01 15.52
N LYS A 2 34.23 57.46 14.60
CA LYS A 2 32.87 56.93 14.82
C LYS A 2 32.83 55.61 15.62
N THR A 3 32.18 55.64 16.77
CA THR A 3 31.56 54.49 17.45
C THR A 3 30.23 54.16 16.78
N ARG A 4 30.03 52.93 16.30
CA ARG A 4 28.71 52.41 15.93
C ARG A 4 28.34 51.25 16.85
N SER A 5 27.49 51.61 17.80
CA SER A 5 26.60 50.71 18.53
C SER A 5 25.58 50.11 17.54
N ALA A 6 25.50 48.78 17.49
CA ALA A 6 24.35 48.08 16.90
C ALA A 6 23.66 47.31 18.03
N LYS A 7 22.53 47.88 18.47
CA LYS A 7 21.53 47.21 19.31
C LYS A 7 20.86 46.13 18.45
N PHE A 8 20.97 44.86 18.84
CA PHE A 8 20.04 43.84 18.36
C PHE A 8 18.85 43.79 19.31
N LEU A 9 17.70 44.29 18.82
CA LEU A 9 16.39 43.97 19.39
C LEU A 9 16.14 42.48 19.17
N SER A 10 15.87 41.75 20.26
CA SER A 10 15.24 40.43 20.18
C SER A 10 13.79 40.62 19.74
N ALA A 11 13.52 40.39 18.45
CA ALA A 11 12.15 40.23 17.97
C ALA A 11 11.65 38.84 18.41
N ALA A 12 10.73 38.84 19.36
CA ALA A 12 9.87 37.70 19.64
C ALA A 12 9.01 37.44 18.39
N SER A 13 9.40 36.46 17.57
CA SER A 13 8.54 35.94 16.51
C SER A 13 7.81 34.71 17.04
N PHE A 14 6.53 34.92 17.30
CA PHE A 14 5.49 33.89 17.36
C PHE A 14 5.69 32.86 16.24
N ILE A 15 6.07 31.62 16.59
CA ILE A 15 5.76 30.47 15.75
C ILE A 15 4.30 30.14 16.06
N ALA A 16 3.40 30.80 15.32
CA ALA A 16 2.05 30.29 15.15
C ALA A 16 2.19 28.98 14.37
N LEU A 17 2.00 27.87 15.07
CA LEU A 17 1.88 26.55 14.47
C LEU A 17 0.74 26.63 13.45
N PHE A 18 1.07 26.56 12.17
CA PHE A 18 0.10 26.42 11.09
C PHE A 18 -0.50 25.02 11.18
N THR A 19 -1.47 24.83 12.07
CA THR A 19 -2.46 23.78 11.91
C THR A 19 -3.35 24.21 10.75
N VAL A 20 -2.97 23.90 9.50
CA VAL A 20 -3.96 23.78 8.42
C VAL A 20 -4.69 22.46 8.68
N ILE A 21 -5.58 22.47 9.67
CA ILE A 21 -6.83 21.74 9.50
C ILE A 21 -7.53 22.56 8.44
N THR A 22 -7.46 22.10 7.18
CA THR A 22 -8.44 22.53 6.18
C THR A 22 -9.77 22.10 6.75
N THR A 23 -10.45 23.06 7.38
CA THR A 23 -11.87 23.01 7.64
C THR A 23 -12.52 22.91 6.26
N LEU A 24 -12.61 21.68 5.73
CA LEU A 24 -13.54 21.38 4.67
C LEU A 24 -14.91 21.69 5.29
N GLY A 25 -15.42 22.88 4.99
CA GLY A 25 -16.79 23.25 5.34
C GLY A 25 -17.73 22.14 4.89
N GLN A 26 -18.91 22.04 5.51
CA GLN A 26 -19.87 20.93 5.34
C GLN A 26 -20.27 20.54 3.88
N GLY A 27 -19.73 21.19 2.83
CA GLY A 27 -19.79 20.74 1.43
C GLY A 27 -18.50 20.09 0.88
N GLY A 28 -17.48 19.82 1.71
CA GLY A 28 -16.16 19.38 1.23
C GLY A 28 -16.02 17.89 0.91
N SER A 29 -16.90 17.02 1.44
CA SER A 29 -16.88 15.58 1.12
C SER A 29 -17.50 15.26 -0.25
N GLU A 30 -18.37 16.15 -0.75
CA GLU A 30 -19.11 15.92 -1.99
C GLU A 30 -18.20 15.78 -3.22
N TYR A 31 -17.04 16.42 -3.18
CA TYR A 31 -16.07 16.41 -4.28
C TYR A 31 -14.76 15.69 -3.91
N LEU A 32 -14.73 14.96 -2.79
CA LEU A 32 -13.53 14.25 -2.40
C LEU A 32 -13.40 12.94 -3.17
N ILE A 33 -12.23 12.69 -3.74
CA ILE A 33 -11.84 11.41 -4.32
C ILE A 33 -11.02 10.66 -3.26
N THR A 34 -11.47 9.46 -2.93
CA THR A 34 -10.84 8.53 -1.98
C THR A 34 -10.60 7.20 -2.68
N SER A 35 -9.96 6.22 -2.02
CA SER A 35 -9.81 4.87 -2.57
C SER A 35 -11.12 4.10 -2.71
N GLU A 36 -12.23 4.60 -2.16
CA GLU A 36 -13.52 3.90 -2.12
C GLU A 36 -14.63 4.65 -2.87
N SER A 37 -14.41 5.93 -3.18
CA SER A 37 -15.46 6.82 -3.67
C SER A 37 -14.95 8.01 -4.47
N VAL A 38 -15.76 8.42 -5.43
CA VAL A 38 -15.64 9.71 -6.12
C VAL A 38 -16.84 10.55 -5.69
N GLY A 39 -16.61 11.45 -4.75
CA GLY A 39 -17.68 12.20 -4.11
C GLY A 39 -18.69 11.29 -3.40
N ALA A 40 -19.96 11.47 -3.73
CA ALA A 40 -21.04 10.67 -3.18
C ALA A 40 -21.15 9.25 -3.77
N VAL A 41 -20.48 8.96 -4.89
CA VAL A 41 -20.58 7.66 -5.57
C VAL A 41 -19.48 6.72 -5.09
N ARG A 42 -19.87 5.55 -4.61
CA ARG A 42 -18.97 4.50 -4.13
C ARG A 42 -18.96 3.30 -5.05
N LEU A 43 -17.83 2.60 -5.08
CA LEU A 43 -17.76 1.28 -5.70
C LEU A 43 -18.74 0.31 -5.01
N GLY A 44 -19.39 -0.54 -5.80
CA GLY A 44 -20.41 -1.49 -5.33
C GLY A 44 -21.81 -0.92 -5.13
N MET A 45 -22.00 0.40 -5.14
CA MET A 45 -23.33 1.01 -5.13
C MET A 45 -24.13 0.60 -6.38
N THR A 46 -25.44 0.43 -6.19
CA THR A 46 -26.37 0.35 -7.32
C THR A 46 -26.58 1.73 -7.95
N ILE A 47 -27.00 1.77 -9.21
CA ILE A 47 -27.35 3.03 -9.90
C ILE A 47 -28.41 3.82 -9.12
N ASN A 48 -29.43 3.17 -8.56
CA ASN A 48 -30.46 3.83 -7.76
C ASN A 48 -29.93 4.41 -6.45
N GLU A 49 -28.92 3.78 -5.83
CA GLU A 49 -28.23 4.36 -4.67
C GLU A 49 -27.39 5.56 -5.06
N ALA A 50 -26.61 5.46 -6.14
CA ALA A 50 -25.82 6.58 -6.66
C ALA A 50 -26.72 7.77 -7.05
N LYS A 51 -27.87 7.51 -7.67
CA LYS A 51 -28.88 8.53 -8.01
C LYS A 51 -29.40 9.28 -6.78
N ARG A 52 -29.72 8.54 -5.72
CA ARG A 52 -30.17 9.15 -4.45
C ARG A 52 -29.06 9.93 -3.75
N ALA A 53 -27.82 9.46 -3.86
CA ALA A 53 -26.67 10.12 -3.24
C ALA A 53 -26.26 11.41 -3.98
N LEU A 54 -26.61 11.53 -5.26
CA LEU A 54 -26.32 12.68 -6.11
C LEU A 54 -27.58 13.54 -6.34
N ASP A 55 -28.34 13.86 -5.28
CA ASP A 55 -29.70 14.45 -5.28
C ASP A 55 -29.99 15.60 -6.29
N ASP A 56 -28.96 16.28 -6.83
CA ASP A 56 -29.03 17.35 -7.84
C ASP A 56 -28.52 16.98 -9.25
N ALA A 57 -28.16 15.72 -9.50
CA ALA A 57 -27.54 15.25 -10.73
C ALA A 57 -28.52 14.51 -11.65
N GLU A 58 -28.37 14.76 -12.95
CA GLU A 58 -29.03 13.99 -13.99
C GLU A 58 -28.13 12.81 -14.38
N LEU A 59 -28.57 11.59 -14.08
CA LEU A 59 -27.91 10.40 -14.61
C LEU A 59 -28.50 10.05 -15.96
N ASN A 60 -27.67 10.14 -17.00
CA ASN A 60 -28.02 9.66 -18.32
C ASN A 60 -27.46 8.24 -18.48
N MET A 61 -28.37 7.26 -18.51
CA MET A 61 -28.06 5.83 -18.71
C MET A 61 -27.88 5.51 -20.20
N GLN A 62 -27.26 6.41 -20.95
CA GLN A 62 -26.96 6.21 -22.37
C GLN A 62 -25.45 5.99 -22.54
N GLY A 63 -25.09 4.73 -22.71
CA GLY A 63 -23.73 4.32 -23.03
C GLY A 63 -23.76 2.94 -23.67
N GLU A 64 -23.11 2.83 -24.83
CA GLU A 64 -22.58 1.54 -25.27
C GLU A 64 -21.52 1.11 -24.23
N ASN A 65 -21.39 -0.18 -23.93
CA ASN A 65 -20.38 -0.74 -23.04
C ASN A 65 -20.55 -0.51 -21.52
N GLY A 66 -21.78 -0.37 -21.02
CA GLY A 66 -22.01 -0.39 -19.56
C GLY A 66 -21.67 0.91 -18.83
N GLU A 67 -21.50 2.03 -19.55
CA GLU A 67 -21.23 3.34 -18.95
C GLU A 67 -22.51 4.12 -18.60
N VAL A 68 -22.49 4.77 -17.44
CA VAL A 68 -23.50 5.70 -16.95
C VAL A 68 -22.86 7.07 -16.78
N LYS A 69 -23.34 8.04 -17.56
CA LYS A 69 -22.82 9.41 -17.56
C LYS A 69 -23.58 10.26 -16.56
N VAL A 70 -22.86 10.92 -15.66
CA VAL A 70 -23.43 11.77 -14.62
C VAL A 70 -23.25 13.23 -15.01
N PHE A 71 -24.36 13.95 -15.15
CA PHE A 71 -24.39 15.36 -15.47
C PHE A 71 -24.85 16.17 -14.26
N ARG A 72 -24.23 17.33 -14.03
CA ARG A 72 -24.73 18.35 -13.09
C ARG A 72 -24.84 19.68 -13.81
N LYS A 73 -26.04 20.27 -13.80
CA LYS A 73 -26.35 21.52 -14.50
C LYS A 73 -25.93 21.46 -15.99
N GLY A 74 -26.23 20.34 -16.66
CA GLY A 74 -25.90 20.09 -18.06
C GLY A 74 -24.42 19.80 -18.38
N LYS A 75 -23.52 19.80 -17.38
CA LYS A 75 -22.10 19.47 -17.57
C LYS A 75 -21.81 18.04 -17.13
N LEU A 76 -21.10 17.26 -17.96
CA LEU A 76 -20.61 15.93 -17.58
C LEU A 76 -19.57 16.08 -16.47
N VAL A 77 -19.78 15.41 -15.33
CA VAL A 77 -18.90 15.51 -14.16
C VAL A 77 -18.23 14.21 -13.78
N MET A 78 -18.85 13.09 -14.13
CA MET A 78 -18.40 11.75 -13.76
C MET A 78 -18.92 10.73 -14.77
N ILE A 79 -18.17 9.65 -14.94
CA ILE A 79 -18.57 8.45 -15.69
C ILE A 79 -18.48 7.27 -14.72
N ALA A 80 -19.58 6.56 -14.51
CA ALA A 80 -19.60 5.31 -13.76
C ALA A 80 -19.74 4.13 -14.74
N THR A 81 -19.08 3.02 -14.48
CA THR A 81 -19.18 1.80 -15.28
C THR A 81 -19.78 0.71 -14.42
N VAL A 82 -20.76 -0.01 -14.95
CA VAL A 82 -21.48 -1.08 -14.24
C VAL A 82 -21.17 -2.46 -14.80
N VAL A 83 -21.11 -3.47 -13.92
CA VAL A 83 -20.98 -4.86 -14.37
C VAL A 83 -22.37 -5.30 -14.78
N THR A 84 -22.51 -5.69 -16.04
CA THR A 84 -23.72 -6.31 -16.54
C THR A 84 -23.34 -7.37 -17.58
N THR A 85 -24.04 -8.49 -17.54
CA THR A 85 -23.91 -9.55 -18.56
C THR A 85 -24.50 -9.13 -19.90
N ASP A 86 -25.36 -8.10 -19.90
CA ASP A 86 -25.89 -7.46 -21.10
C ASP A 86 -25.76 -5.95 -20.97
N ALA A 87 -24.90 -5.34 -21.80
CA ALA A 87 -24.68 -3.88 -21.80
C ALA A 87 -25.96 -3.09 -22.12
N ASN A 88 -26.98 -3.72 -22.71
CA ASN A 88 -28.27 -3.10 -22.99
C ASN A 88 -29.25 -3.15 -21.79
N GLU A 89 -28.93 -3.88 -20.72
CA GLU A 89 -29.74 -4.02 -19.51
C GLU A 89 -29.15 -3.28 -18.30
N ILE A 90 -28.65 -2.06 -18.50
CA ILE A 90 -28.33 -1.21 -17.35
C ILE A 90 -29.64 -0.86 -16.62
N THR A 91 -29.85 -1.47 -15.45
CA THR A 91 -31.02 -1.22 -14.61
C THR A 91 -30.63 -0.39 -13.39
N GLY A 92 -31.60 0.20 -12.71
CA GLY A 92 -31.36 0.87 -11.42
C GLY A 92 -30.70 -0.01 -10.35
N GLY A 93 -30.74 -1.34 -10.50
CA GLY A 93 -30.09 -2.32 -9.61
C GLY A 93 -28.66 -2.69 -10.00
N SER A 94 -28.18 -2.31 -11.18
CA SER A 94 -26.82 -2.63 -11.65
C SER A 94 -25.77 -1.98 -10.73
N LYS A 95 -24.74 -2.75 -10.36
CA LYS A 95 -23.68 -2.30 -9.45
C LYS A 95 -22.56 -1.60 -10.21
N ILE A 96 -22.10 -0.49 -9.64
CA ILE A 96 -20.97 0.29 -10.12
C ILE A 96 -19.68 -0.44 -9.77
N PHE A 97 -18.88 -0.81 -10.78
CA PHE A 97 -17.54 -1.38 -10.57
C PHE A 97 -16.44 -0.38 -10.80
N ALA A 98 -16.67 0.65 -11.62
CA ALA A 98 -15.70 1.71 -11.82
C ALA A 98 -16.40 3.06 -11.79
N VAL A 99 -15.69 4.08 -11.31
CA VAL A 99 -16.18 5.45 -11.30
C VAL A 99 -15.04 6.40 -11.55
N LYS A 100 -15.23 7.34 -12.47
CA LYS A 100 -14.21 8.30 -12.92
C LYS A 100 -14.74 9.71 -12.82
N ALA A 101 -14.03 10.54 -12.07
CA ALA A 101 -14.26 11.98 -12.02
C ALA A 101 -13.61 12.65 -13.24
N ILE A 102 -14.33 13.55 -13.90
CA ILE A 102 -13.78 14.36 -15.00
C ILE A 102 -13.90 15.88 -14.76
N ASP A 103 -14.63 16.29 -13.74
CA ASP A 103 -14.76 17.70 -13.37
C ASP A 103 -13.69 18.10 -12.33
N SER A 104 -13.03 19.24 -12.56
CA SER A 104 -11.94 19.77 -11.73
C SER A 104 -12.32 20.13 -10.29
N ARG A 105 -13.61 20.14 -9.96
CA ARG A 105 -14.06 20.27 -8.56
C ARG A 105 -13.68 19.05 -7.73
N TYR A 106 -13.67 17.86 -8.34
CA TYR A 106 -13.31 16.64 -7.66
C TYR A 106 -11.82 16.60 -7.37
N ARG A 107 -11.45 16.33 -6.11
CA ARG A 107 -10.08 16.42 -5.62
C ARG A 107 -9.72 15.22 -4.76
N THR A 108 -8.51 14.71 -4.92
CA THR A 108 -7.93 13.78 -3.94
C THR A 108 -7.56 14.53 -2.66
N ALA A 109 -7.32 13.80 -1.56
CA ALA A 109 -6.84 14.40 -0.31
C ALA A 109 -5.52 15.20 -0.50
N ASN A 110 -4.67 14.78 -1.45
CA ASN A 110 -3.42 15.46 -1.79
C ASN A 110 -3.60 16.55 -2.86
N GLY A 111 -4.84 16.90 -3.19
CA GLY A 111 -5.17 18.02 -4.05
C GLY A 111 -5.05 17.79 -5.56
N LEU A 112 -4.93 16.54 -6.03
CA LEU A 112 -5.02 16.22 -7.46
C LEU A 112 -6.45 16.36 -7.96
N TYR A 113 -6.64 16.75 -9.21
CA TYR A 113 -7.96 16.93 -9.82
C TYR A 113 -7.90 16.78 -11.34
N PRO A 114 -9.00 16.41 -12.01
CA PRO A 114 -9.10 16.48 -13.46
C PRO A 114 -8.76 17.88 -13.99
N GLY A 115 -7.81 17.97 -14.92
CA GLY A 115 -7.27 19.21 -15.48
C GLY A 115 -5.89 19.61 -14.94
N ILE A 116 -5.37 18.95 -13.89
CA ILE A 116 -4.01 19.21 -13.42
C ILE A 116 -2.97 18.69 -14.43
N THR A 117 -1.94 19.49 -14.72
CA THR A 117 -0.85 19.05 -15.62
C THR A 117 -0.12 17.84 -15.06
N ILE A 118 0.38 16.95 -15.94
CA ILE A 118 1.17 15.77 -15.52
C ILE A 118 2.40 16.22 -14.71
N VAL A 119 3.10 17.28 -15.13
CA VAL A 119 4.25 17.83 -14.40
C VAL A 119 3.90 18.23 -12.96
N ALA A 120 2.73 18.82 -12.74
CA ALA A 120 2.28 19.18 -11.40
C ALA A 120 1.85 17.94 -10.60
N ALA A 121 1.20 16.97 -11.24
CA ALA A 121 0.86 15.69 -10.62
C ALA A 121 2.11 14.90 -10.20
N GLU A 122 3.18 14.91 -11.00
CA GLU A 122 4.44 14.24 -10.67
C GLU A 122 5.08 14.77 -9.38
N LYS A 123 4.89 16.06 -9.07
CA LYS A 123 5.38 16.66 -7.81
C LYS A 123 4.65 16.12 -6.58
N VAL A 124 3.44 15.62 -6.76
CA VAL A 124 2.59 15.07 -5.68
C VAL A 124 2.75 13.55 -5.59
N MET A 125 2.84 12.88 -6.74
CA MET A 125 2.70 11.42 -6.87
C MET A 125 3.98 10.70 -7.26
N GLY A 126 5.10 11.42 -7.38
CA GLY A 126 6.30 10.88 -7.99
C GLY A 126 6.18 10.79 -9.51
N LYS A 127 7.23 10.29 -10.15
CA LYS A 127 7.31 10.27 -11.62
C LYS A 127 6.20 9.42 -12.23
N LEU A 128 5.66 9.90 -13.36
CA LEU A 128 4.80 9.07 -14.19
C LEU A 128 5.68 7.98 -14.79
N GLY A 129 5.25 6.73 -14.64
CA GLY A 129 5.91 5.59 -15.25
C GLY A 129 5.61 5.53 -16.74
N ARG A 130 5.14 4.36 -17.19
CA ARG A 130 4.77 4.15 -18.59
C ARG A 130 3.33 4.58 -18.82
N MET A 131 3.08 5.34 -19.89
CA MET A 131 1.72 5.54 -20.40
C MET A 131 1.39 4.48 -21.45
N THR A 132 0.15 4.02 -21.43
CA THR A 132 -0.41 3.04 -22.36
C THR A 132 -1.54 3.71 -23.14
N LEU A 133 -1.51 3.59 -24.46
CA LEU A 133 -2.62 3.94 -25.34
C LEU A 133 -3.36 2.65 -25.72
N SER A 134 -4.56 2.46 -25.19
CA SER A 134 -5.40 1.29 -25.45
C SER A 134 -6.38 1.58 -26.59
N TYR A 135 -6.43 0.69 -27.58
CA TYR A 135 -7.29 0.74 -28.76
C TYR A 135 -7.23 2.08 -29.55
N GLY A 136 -6.17 2.86 -29.37
CA GLY A 136 -5.99 4.15 -30.04
C GLY A 136 -6.80 5.29 -29.45
N GLU A 137 -7.59 5.06 -28.40
CA GLU A 137 -8.57 6.03 -27.88
C GLU A 137 -8.23 6.57 -26.49
N THR A 138 -7.80 5.71 -25.58
CA THR A 138 -7.64 6.07 -24.16
C THR A 138 -6.18 5.96 -23.73
N GLU A 139 -5.65 7.04 -23.16
CA GLU A 139 -4.29 7.06 -22.59
C GLU A 139 -4.36 6.93 -21.08
N THR A 140 -3.80 5.86 -20.55
CA THR A 140 -3.69 5.59 -19.11
C THR A 140 -2.22 5.47 -18.71
N GLY A 141 -1.94 5.37 -17.42
CA GLY A 141 -0.59 5.24 -16.89
C GLY A 141 -0.53 5.44 -15.39
N ASP A 142 0.57 4.98 -14.80
CA ASP A 142 0.73 4.88 -13.35
C ASP A 142 1.80 5.81 -12.82
N PHE A 143 1.52 6.50 -11.72
CA PHE A 143 2.52 7.27 -10.99
C PHE A 143 3.26 6.40 -9.97
N ALA A 144 4.54 6.72 -9.71
CA ALA A 144 5.39 5.95 -8.78
C ALA A 144 4.79 5.75 -7.37
N ASN A 145 4.07 6.75 -6.86
CA ASN A 145 3.41 6.72 -5.54
C ASN A 145 1.88 6.71 -5.67
N GLN A 146 1.33 6.12 -6.74
CA GLN A 146 -0.10 5.95 -6.95
C GLN A 146 -0.76 5.12 -5.83
N PRO A 147 -1.82 5.61 -5.17
CA PRO A 147 -2.61 4.80 -4.25
C PRO A 147 -3.31 3.65 -5.00
N ASP A 148 -3.41 2.52 -4.33
CA ASP A 148 -4.11 1.35 -4.86
C ASP A 148 -5.56 1.68 -5.27
N GLY A 149 -5.98 1.11 -6.40
CA GLY A 149 -7.33 1.28 -6.97
C GLY A 149 -7.56 2.59 -7.72
N PHE A 150 -6.62 3.54 -7.70
CA PHE A 150 -6.68 4.72 -8.55
C PHE A 150 -6.24 4.41 -9.97
N ASN A 151 -6.94 4.98 -10.95
CA ASN A 151 -6.57 4.95 -12.35
C ASN A 151 -6.53 6.38 -12.88
N PHE A 152 -5.56 6.72 -13.72
CA PHE A 152 -5.46 8.02 -14.34
C PHE A 152 -5.62 7.92 -15.85
N GLU A 153 -6.47 8.78 -16.39
CA GLU A 153 -6.59 8.98 -17.82
C GLU A 153 -5.98 10.33 -18.19
N PHE A 154 -5.21 10.37 -19.27
CA PHE A 154 -4.45 11.54 -19.69
C PHE A 154 -4.97 12.09 -21.02
N LYS A 155 -4.80 13.39 -21.22
CA LYS A 155 -4.95 14.04 -22.52
C LYS A 155 -3.84 15.07 -22.73
N GLY A 156 -3.45 15.23 -23.99
CA GLY A 156 -2.60 16.32 -24.44
C GLY A 156 -3.38 17.64 -24.50
N ALA A 157 -2.64 18.74 -24.65
CA ALA A 157 -3.25 20.04 -24.90
C ALA A 157 -4.13 19.98 -26.17
N ASN A 158 -5.28 20.68 -26.14
CA ASN A 158 -6.26 20.71 -27.24
C ASN A 158 -6.83 19.33 -27.63
N SER A 159 -6.97 18.42 -26.66
CA SER A 159 -7.47 17.05 -26.88
C SER A 159 -6.60 16.20 -27.81
N ALA A 160 -5.33 16.57 -27.99
CA ALA A 160 -4.33 15.70 -28.61
C ALA A 160 -3.94 14.55 -27.67
N LYS A 161 -3.12 13.63 -28.18
CA LYS A 161 -2.49 12.59 -27.35
C LYS A 161 -1.54 13.22 -26.32
N ALA A 162 -1.63 12.78 -25.07
CA ALA A 162 -0.71 13.10 -24.00
C ALA A 162 0.67 12.50 -24.28
N GLY A 163 0.73 11.25 -24.74
CA GLY A 163 1.97 10.52 -25.00
C GLY A 163 2.66 10.86 -26.30
N ILE A 164 3.99 10.82 -26.23
CA ILE A 164 4.86 10.83 -27.40
C ILE A 164 5.23 9.37 -27.68
N TYR A 165 4.42 8.73 -28.53
CA TYR A 165 4.56 7.31 -28.88
C TYR A 165 5.60 7.13 -30.00
N ASP A 166 6.43 6.09 -29.87
CA ASP A 166 7.25 5.63 -30.99
C ASP A 166 6.37 4.82 -31.94
N VAL A 167 6.45 5.10 -33.24
CA VAL A 167 5.61 4.52 -34.30
C VAL A 167 5.90 3.02 -34.49
N LYS A 168 6.92 2.46 -33.83
CA LYS A 168 7.43 1.11 -34.04
C LYS A 168 6.81 0.01 -33.17
N THR A 169 5.78 0.27 -32.36
CA THR A 169 5.17 -0.80 -31.55
C THR A 169 4.45 -1.83 -32.43
N PRO A 170 4.76 -3.14 -32.31
CA PRO A 170 4.23 -4.18 -33.20
C PRO A 170 2.71 -4.37 -33.10
N ASP A 171 2.11 -4.08 -31.95
CA ASP A 171 0.66 -4.17 -31.78
C ASP A 171 0.02 -2.77 -31.87
N PRO A 172 -0.82 -2.50 -32.88
CA PRO A 172 -1.50 -1.21 -32.98
C PRO A 172 -2.52 -0.97 -31.85
N ARG A 173 -2.92 -2.02 -31.12
CA ARG A 173 -3.92 -1.95 -30.03
C ARG A 173 -3.34 -1.47 -28.71
N GLU A 174 -2.04 -1.62 -28.51
CA GLU A 174 -1.33 -1.12 -27.32
C GLU A 174 -0.03 -0.43 -27.71
N GLN A 175 0.01 0.88 -27.51
CA GLN A 175 1.21 1.68 -27.71
C GLN A 175 1.69 2.20 -26.37
N TYR A 176 3.00 2.31 -26.20
CA TYR A 176 3.61 2.78 -24.95
C TYR A 176 4.40 4.06 -25.16
N ALA A 177 4.31 4.98 -24.19
CA ALA A 177 5.09 6.21 -24.17
C ALA A 177 5.73 6.41 -22.79
N ASN A 178 7.03 6.73 -22.80
CA ASN A 178 7.79 7.15 -21.60
C ASN A 178 7.96 8.67 -21.52
N LYS A 179 7.35 9.40 -22.45
CA LYS A 179 7.38 10.86 -22.55
C LYS A 179 5.99 11.36 -22.88
N PHE A 180 5.67 12.56 -22.41
CA PHE A 180 4.41 13.22 -22.68
C PHE A 180 4.63 14.62 -23.27
N THR A 181 3.64 15.10 -24.01
CA THR A 181 3.65 16.41 -24.65
C THR A 181 3.59 17.53 -23.60
N PRO A 182 4.26 18.69 -23.83
CA PRO A 182 4.14 19.83 -22.94
C PRO A 182 2.68 20.26 -22.76
N GLY A 183 2.26 20.44 -21.51
CA GLY A 183 0.87 20.80 -21.17
C GLY A 183 -0.11 19.64 -21.13
N ALA A 184 0.35 18.39 -21.32
CA ALA A 184 -0.46 17.21 -21.03
C ALA A 184 -0.95 17.21 -19.58
N TYR A 185 -2.17 16.74 -19.37
CA TYR A 185 -2.88 16.83 -18.11
C TYR A 185 -3.69 15.56 -17.81
N ILE A 186 -4.04 15.37 -16.54
CA ILE A 186 -4.95 14.32 -16.10
C ILE A 186 -6.35 14.69 -16.55
N TYR A 187 -6.90 13.97 -17.52
CA TYR A 187 -8.28 14.16 -17.99
C TYR A 187 -9.30 13.56 -17.03
N GLY A 188 -9.01 12.41 -16.44
CA GLY A 188 -9.91 11.74 -15.50
C GLY A 188 -9.15 11.04 -14.38
N ILE A 189 -9.77 11.02 -13.20
CA ILE A 189 -9.28 10.24 -12.05
C ILE A 189 -10.35 9.20 -11.73
N GLY A 190 -10.00 7.95 -11.96
CA GLY A 190 -10.85 6.78 -11.81
C GLY A 190 -10.55 5.97 -10.57
N LEU A 191 -11.58 5.23 -10.15
CA LEU A 191 -11.49 4.09 -9.26
C LEU A 191 -12.09 2.90 -10.00
N SER A 192 -11.52 1.72 -9.87
CA SER A 192 -12.15 0.48 -10.33
C SER A 192 -11.96 -0.63 -9.31
N LEU A 193 -13.03 -1.38 -9.06
CA LEU A 193 -12.93 -2.78 -8.73
C LEU A 193 -12.31 -3.41 -9.96
N TYR A 194 -11.06 -3.88 -9.84
CA TYR A 194 -10.28 -4.46 -10.94
C TYR A 194 -11.16 -5.35 -11.83
N SER A 195 -10.99 -5.24 -13.16
CA SER A 195 -11.77 -6.00 -14.14
C SER A 195 -11.77 -7.49 -13.83
N ASP A 196 -12.89 -8.16 -14.12
CA ASP A 196 -13.14 -9.58 -13.82
C ASP A 196 -12.05 -10.56 -14.32
N GLU A 197 -11.16 -10.15 -15.23
CA GLU A 197 -9.99 -10.93 -15.64
C GLU A 197 -8.87 -11.00 -14.57
N ASP A 198 -8.69 -9.97 -13.75
CA ASP A 198 -7.67 -9.95 -12.68
C ASP A 198 -8.21 -10.35 -11.30
N ALA A 199 -9.52 -10.21 -11.06
CA ALA A 199 -10.15 -10.63 -9.80
C ALA A 199 -10.00 -12.15 -9.54
N ASN A 200 -9.82 -12.96 -10.59
CA ASN A 200 -9.56 -14.39 -10.48
C ASN A 200 -8.08 -14.75 -10.21
N THR A 201 -7.14 -13.81 -10.34
CA THR A 201 -5.71 -14.06 -10.09
C THR A 201 -5.19 -13.38 -8.83
N GLN A 202 -5.85 -12.33 -8.35
CA GLN A 202 -5.45 -11.63 -7.13
C GLN A 202 -6.03 -12.29 -5.88
N ASP A 203 -5.14 -12.75 -5.01
CA ASP A 203 -5.50 -13.32 -3.71
C ASP A 203 -5.81 -12.19 -2.70
N PHE A 204 -7.07 -11.75 -2.61
CA PHE A 204 -7.56 -10.83 -1.57
C PHE A 204 -7.49 -11.41 -0.16
N THR A 205 -7.31 -12.72 -0.04
CA THR A 205 -7.11 -13.36 1.27
C THR A 205 -5.66 -13.23 1.75
N ALA A 206 -4.72 -12.97 0.82
CA ALA A 206 -3.34 -12.64 1.15
C ALA A 206 -3.29 -11.26 1.83
N GLY A 207 -2.86 -11.25 3.10
CA GLY A 207 -2.72 -10.01 3.87
C GLY A 207 -3.95 -9.59 4.67
N LEU A 208 -4.97 -10.46 4.81
CA LEU A 208 -6.05 -10.21 5.76
C LEU A 208 -5.54 -10.18 7.20
N ALA A 209 -4.59 -11.04 7.56
CA ALA A 209 -4.01 -11.05 8.90
C ALA A 209 -3.47 -9.67 9.29
N GLY A 210 -3.93 -9.17 10.43
CA GLY A 210 -3.55 -7.86 10.97
C GLY A 210 -4.45 -6.69 10.55
N THR A 211 -5.54 -6.96 9.84
CA THR A 211 -6.47 -5.91 9.37
C THR A 211 -7.74 -5.87 10.22
N GLY A 212 -8.28 -4.67 10.44
CA GLY A 212 -9.56 -4.46 11.11
C GLY A 212 -10.70 -4.31 10.11
N TRP A 213 -11.87 -4.84 10.42
CA TRP A 213 -13.06 -4.85 9.56
C TRP A 213 -14.32 -4.55 10.35
N THR A 214 -15.36 -4.12 9.65
CA THR A 214 -16.73 -4.06 10.14
C THR A 214 -17.50 -5.31 9.75
N TYR A 215 -18.53 -5.65 10.52
CA TYR A 215 -19.47 -6.73 10.22
C TYR A 215 -20.90 -6.23 10.42
N SER A 216 -21.63 -6.03 9.33
CA SER A 216 -23.01 -5.53 9.35
C SER A 216 -23.99 -6.70 9.31
N TYR A 217 -24.81 -6.83 10.36
CA TYR A 217 -25.79 -7.90 10.56
C TYR A 217 -27.05 -7.35 11.23
N GLY A 218 -28.23 -7.63 10.67
CA GLY A 218 -29.51 -7.24 11.26
C GLY A 218 -29.65 -5.73 11.53
N GLY A 219 -29.04 -4.88 10.69
CA GLY A 219 -29.02 -3.42 10.86
C GLY A 219 -28.04 -2.91 11.94
N THR A 220 -27.28 -3.79 12.57
CA THR A 220 -26.22 -3.45 13.53
C THR A 220 -24.85 -3.66 12.91
N THR A 221 -23.91 -2.75 13.15
CA THR A 221 -22.52 -2.87 12.70
C THR A 221 -21.62 -3.22 13.87
N TYR A 222 -20.96 -4.36 13.77
CA TYR A 222 -19.92 -4.84 14.67
C TYR A 222 -18.54 -4.60 14.07
N GLN A 223 -17.49 -4.84 14.86
CA GLN A 223 -16.11 -4.66 14.44
C GLN A 223 -15.29 -5.86 14.85
N PHE A 224 -14.30 -6.23 14.04
CA PHE A 224 -13.36 -7.30 14.37
C PHE A 224 -12.02 -7.08 13.69
N ASP A 225 -11.03 -7.85 14.10
CA ASP A 225 -9.70 -7.90 13.50
C ASP A 225 -9.44 -9.33 12.99
N PHE A 226 -8.83 -9.46 11.82
CA PHE A 226 -8.25 -10.72 11.40
C PHE A 226 -6.92 -10.91 12.12
N GLY A 227 -6.82 -11.92 12.98
CA GLY A 227 -5.55 -12.48 13.43
C GLY A 227 -4.95 -13.41 12.36
N GLN A 228 -3.87 -14.14 12.69
CA GLN A 228 -3.20 -15.04 11.74
C GLN A 228 -4.07 -16.20 11.26
N THR A 229 -4.83 -16.81 12.17
CA THR A 229 -5.74 -17.93 11.87
C THR A 229 -7.07 -17.81 12.61
N ARG A 230 -7.28 -16.70 13.32
CA ARG A 230 -8.44 -16.47 14.18
C ARG A 230 -8.97 -15.07 14.02
N ILE A 231 -10.26 -14.89 14.29
CA ILE A 231 -10.87 -13.59 14.49
C ILE A 231 -10.54 -13.10 15.90
N GLU A 232 -10.16 -11.83 16.00
CA GLU A 232 -9.76 -11.16 17.22
C GLU A 232 -10.58 -9.88 17.43
N LYS A 233 -10.64 -9.42 18.68
CA LYS A 233 -11.24 -8.13 19.08
C LYS A 233 -12.64 -7.88 18.50
N PHE A 234 -13.46 -8.92 18.43
CA PHE A 234 -14.82 -8.76 17.96
C PHE A 234 -15.62 -7.93 18.99
N SER A 235 -16.29 -6.87 18.55
CA SER A 235 -16.81 -5.82 19.44
C SER A 235 -17.89 -6.26 20.43
N ASN A 236 -18.57 -7.38 20.18
CA ASN A 236 -19.53 -8.00 21.10
C ASN A 236 -19.03 -9.32 21.73
N GLY A 237 -17.80 -9.74 21.42
CA GLY A 237 -17.17 -10.96 21.91
C GLY A 237 -17.62 -12.27 21.27
N TRP A 238 -18.70 -12.31 20.48
CA TRP A 238 -19.27 -13.57 19.97
C TRP A 238 -18.39 -14.33 18.98
N TRP A 239 -17.49 -13.64 18.29
CA TRP A 239 -16.56 -14.26 17.35
C TRP A 239 -15.16 -14.47 17.92
N GLN A 240 -14.98 -14.27 19.22
CA GLN A 240 -13.68 -14.45 19.84
C GLN A 240 -13.23 -15.91 19.70
N GLY A 241 -12.10 -16.13 19.02
CA GLY A 241 -11.55 -17.47 18.83
C GLY A 241 -12.11 -18.27 17.64
N ILE A 242 -13.02 -17.69 16.84
CA ILE A 242 -13.41 -18.25 15.55
C ILE A 242 -12.19 -18.36 14.65
N THR A 243 -11.97 -19.52 14.04
CA THR A 243 -10.85 -19.72 13.11
C THR A 243 -11.24 -19.29 11.70
N TRP A 244 -10.27 -18.84 10.91
CA TRP A 244 -10.47 -18.54 9.51
C TRP A 244 -9.41 -19.20 8.62
N THR A 245 -9.82 -19.56 7.41
CA THR A 245 -8.93 -20.12 6.37
C THR A 245 -9.35 -19.62 5.00
N SER A 246 -8.38 -19.31 4.14
CA SER A 246 -8.65 -19.08 2.72
C SER A 246 -9.19 -20.36 2.06
N ILE A 247 -10.23 -20.22 1.26
CA ILE A 247 -10.82 -21.31 0.45
C ILE A 247 -10.87 -20.94 -1.05
N GLY A 248 -10.28 -19.80 -1.41
CA GLY A 248 -10.19 -19.27 -2.77
C GLY A 248 -9.54 -17.89 -2.74
N ASN A 249 -9.15 -17.37 -3.90
CA ASN A 249 -8.43 -16.09 -4.02
C ASN A 249 -9.22 -14.90 -3.42
N ASN A 250 -10.54 -14.99 -3.36
CA ASN A 250 -11.40 -13.97 -2.79
C ASN A 250 -12.35 -14.51 -1.72
N GLN A 251 -12.11 -15.71 -1.19
CA GLN A 251 -13.04 -16.34 -0.26
C GLN A 251 -12.33 -16.89 0.96
N ILE A 252 -12.89 -16.60 2.12
CA ILE A 252 -12.49 -17.26 3.36
C ILE A 252 -13.65 -18.01 3.96
N ARG A 253 -13.30 -19.05 4.69
CA ARG A 253 -14.20 -19.77 5.58
C ARG A 253 -13.91 -19.36 7.01
N LEU A 254 -14.93 -18.92 7.73
CA LEU A 254 -14.90 -18.80 9.18
C LEU A 254 -15.52 -20.05 9.80
N LYS A 255 -14.91 -20.58 10.86
CA LYS A 255 -15.35 -21.78 11.57
C LYS A 255 -15.40 -21.54 13.07
N ASN A 256 -16.57 -21.72 13.64
CA ASN A 256 -16.74 -21.76 15.09
C ASN A 256 -16.37 -23.17 15.58
N LEU A 257 -15.30 -23.27 16.36
CA LEU A 257 -14.78 -24.56 16.84
C LEU A 257 -15.68 -25.23 17.89
N GLU A 258 -16.47 -24.45 18.63
CA GLU A 258 -17.37 -24.98 19.66
C GLU A 258 -18.64 -25.55 19.04
N SER A 259 -19.27 -24.82 18.12
CA SER A 259 -20.54 -25.23 17.51
C SER A 259 -20.36 -26.04 16.21
N GLY A 260 -19.14 -26.08 15.66
CA GLY A 260 -18.83 -26.70 14.36
C GLY A 260 -19.44 -25.99 13.15
N LYS A 261 -20.10 -24.84 13.34
CA LYS A 261 -20.73 -24.08 12.25
C LYS A 261 -19.65 -23.40 11.40
N GLU A 262 -19.97 -23.23 10.12
CA GLU A 262 -19.11 -22.58 9.13
C GLU A 262 -19.90 -21.45 8.44
N MET A 263 -19.20 -20.36 8.11
CA MET A 263 -19.71 -19.33 7.21
C MET A 263 -18.64 -18.98 6.17
N THR A 264 -19.06 -18.48 5.03
CA THR A 264 -18.15 -18.03 3.97
C THR A 264 -18.30 -16.53 3.76
N LEU A 265 -17.17 -15.83 3.73
CA LEU A 265 -17.09 -14.44 3.32
C LEU A 265 -16.40 -14.37 1.96
N THR A 266 -16.97 -13.62 1.04
CA THR A 266 -16.43 -13.33 -0.29
C THR A 266 -16.01 -11.87 -0.33
N PHE A 267 -14.74 -11.62 -0.63
CA PHE A 267 -14.16 -10.30 -0.77
C PHE A 267 -14.46 -9.79 -2.17
N ASP A 268 -15.27 -8.74 -2.24
CA ASP A 268 -15.58 -8.02 -3.47
C ASP A 268 -14.43 -7.06 -3.85
N SER A 269 -13.55 -6.73 -2.89
CA SER A 269 -12.29 -5.99 -3.08
C SER A 269 -11.36 -6.16 -1.87
N ALA A 270 -10.17 -5.55 -1.92
CA ALA A 270 -9.24 -5.46 -0.78
C ALA A 270 -9.83 -4.79 0.48
N ASN A 271 -10.95 -4.07 0.35
CA ASN A 271 -11.54 -3.31 1.45
C ASN A 271 -13.03 -3.63 1.70
N ILE A 272 -13.65 -4.54 0.94
CA ILE A 272 -15.08 -4.84 1.04
C ILE A 272 -15.31 -6.34 0.92
N TYR A 273 -16.20 -6.88 1.75
CA TYR A 273 -16.68 -8.25 1.61
C TYR A 273 -18.20 -8.34 1.77
N SER A 274 -18.75 -9.43 1.27
CA SER A 274 -20.13 -9.88 1.47
C SER A 274 -20.17 -11.36 1.86
N GLY A 275 -21.27 -11.83 2.43
CA GLY A 275 -21.41 -13.23 2.85
C GLY A 275 -22.81 -13.58 3.36
N ILE A 276 -22.93 -14.79 3.91
CA ILE A 276 -24.12 -15.29 4.58
C ILE A 276 -23.75 -15.66 6.03
N ASP A 277 -24.58 -15.27 6.99
CA ASP A 277 -24.34 -15.51 8.43
C ASP A 277 -24.37 -17.01 8.80
N TRP A 278 -24.00 -17.34 10.04
CA TRP A 278 -24.04 -18.69 10.63
C TRP A 278 -25.42 -19.35 10.64
N ASP A 279 -26.49 -18.59 10.35
CA ASP A 279 -27.85 -19.10 10.17
C ASP A 279 -28.12 -19.62 8.75
N GLY A 280 -27.20 -19.41 7.81
CA GLY A 280 -27.31 -19.83 6.42
C GLY A 280 -28.30 -19.03 5.59
N GLN A 281 -28.85 -17.94 6.10
CA GLN A 281 -29.90 -17.15 5.44
C GLN A 281 -29.62 -15.65 5.43
N THR A 282 -29.10 -15.10 6.52
CA THR A 282 -28.96 -13.65 6.68
C THR A 282 -27.75 -13.14 5.90
N LYS A 283 -27.97 -12.18 5.01
CA LYS A 283 -26.88 -11.52 4.29
C LYS A 283 -26.07 -10.63 5.22
N VAL A 284 -24.76 -10.71 5.09
CA VAL A 284 -23.80 -9.90 5.86
C VAL A 284 -22.86 -9.18 4.91
N SER A 285 -22.30 -8.08 5.36
CA SER A 285 -21.28 -7.33 4.63
C SER A 285 -20.34 -6.65 5.60
N GLY A 286 -19.19 -6.22 5.09
CA GLY A 286 -18.23 -5.49 5.89
C GLY A 286 -17.25 -4.71 5.05
N THR A 287 -16.67 -3.70 5.69
CA THR A 287 -15.66 -2.82 5.11
C THR A 287 -14.43 -2.82 6.00
N ARG A 288 -13.25 -2.69 5.38
CA ARG A 288 -12.01 -2.55 6.12
C ARG A 288 -12.03 -1.24 6.91
N ARG A 289 -11.56 -1.30 8.14
CA ARG A 289 -11.42 -0.14 9.03
C ARG A 289 -10.01 0.41 8.92
N ASN A 290 -9.91 1.73 8.86
CA ASN A 290 -8.67 2.45 9.18
C ASN A 290 -8.50 2.41 10.70
N VAL A 291 -7.95 1.30 11.21
CA VAL A 291 -7.60 1.20 12.62
C VAL A 291 -6.39 2.11 12.87
N ALA A 292 -6.59 3.22 13.57
CA ALA A 292 -5.50 3.98 14.19
C ALA A 292 -4.77 3.00 15.12
N SER A 293 -3.57 2.60 14.72
CA SER A 293 -2.83 1.44 15.22
C SER A 293 -2.46 1.61 16.69
N SER A 294 -3.26 1.06 17.60
CA SER A 294 -2.98 1.00 19.04
C SER A 294 -2.75 -0.42 19.56
N SER A 295 -2.10 -1.26 18.76
CA SER A 295 -1.52 -2.57 19.10
C SER A 295 -0.54 -2.93 17.97
N PRO A 296 0.56 -3.68 18.20
CA PRO A 296 1.52 -4.06 17.15
C PRO A 296 0.90 -5.11 16.21
N ALA A 297 -0.14 -4.70 15.49
CA ALA A 297 -0.58 -5.30 14.25
C ALA A 297 0.42 -4.86 13.19
N ASN A 298 1.42 -5.71 12.98
CA ASN A 298 1.66 -6.38 11.71
C ASN A 298 3.11 -6.76 11.70
N TYR A 299 3.43 -7.97 12.16
CA TYR A 299 4.73 -8.60 11.88
C TYR A 299 4.91 -8.88 10.37
N LEU A 300 4.57 -7.91 9.52
CA LEU A 300 4.73 -7.89 8.09
C LEU A 300 5.94 -7.00 7.80
N ILE A 301 6.83 -7.50 6.96
CA ILE A 301 7.93 -6.76 6.37
C ILE A 301 7.52 -6.44 4.94
N THR A 302 7.47 -5.17 4.60
CA THR A 302 7.29 -4.67 3.23
C THR A 302 8.60 -4.04 2.77
N LYS A 303 8.67 -3.58 1.51
CA LYS A 303 9.85 -2.88 1.00
C LYS A 303 10.16 -1.57 1.75
N THR A 304 9.19 -1.04 2.49
CA THR A 304 9.30 0.27 3.15
C THR A 304 8.96 0.25 4.64
N SER A 305 8.61 -0.90 5.21
CA SER A 305 8.22 -1.01 6.61
C SER A 305 8.47 -2.38 7.22
N ALA A 306 8.68 -2.44 8.53
CA ALA A 306 8.55 -3.66 9.32
C ALA A 306 7.75 -3.34 10.58
N GLY A 307 6.61 -4.00 10.77
CA GLY A 307 5.75 -3.61 11.89
C GLY A 307 5.06 -2.28 11.63
N GLY A 308 4.91 -1.52 12.70
CA GLY A 308 4.49 -0.11 12.64
C GLY A 308 5.59 0.84 12.17
N ILE A 309 6.84 0.39 12.06
CA ILE A 309 7.98 1.25 11.70
C ILE A 309 8.16 1.29 10.18
N ARG A 310 8.32 2.49 9.63
CA ARG A 310 8.55 2.73 8.21
C ARG A 310 9.88 3.43 7.99
N LEU A 311 10.49 3.20 6.82
CA LEU A 311 11.59 4.03 6.35
C LEU A 311 11.15 5.50 6.32
N THR A 312 12.08 6.41 6.57
CA THR A 312 11.92 7.87 6.65
C THR A 312 11.12 8.40 7.85
N MET A 313 10.47 7.54 8.66
CA MET A 313 9.92 7.96 9.94
C MET A 313 11.03 8.49 10.84
N THR A 314 10.69 9.50 11.65
CA THR A 314 11.52 9.91 12.77
C THR A 314 11.52 8.85 13.88
N ILE A 315 12.53 8.84 14.74
CA ILE A 315 12.55 7.92 15.88
C ILE A 315 11.35 8.16 16.83
N ALA A 316 10.93 9.41 17.01
CA ALA A 316 9.74 9.76 17.80
C ALA A 316 8.45 9.12 17.24
N GLU A 317 8.27 9.17 15.91
CA GLU A 317 7.13 8.55 15.23
C GLU A 317 7.19 7.01 15.36
N ALA A 318 8.37 6.42 15.21
CA ALA A 318 8.57 4.98 15.34
C ALA A 318 8.26 4.49 16.77
N ARG A 319 8.68 5.23 17.79
CA ARG A 319 8.36 4.94 19.19
C ARG A 319 6.85 5.03 19.45
N THR A 320 6.18 6.00 18.81
CA THR A 320 4.72 6.14 18.89
C THR A 320 3.99 5.00 18.19
N ALA A 321 4.50 4.53 17.04
CA ALA A 321 3.93 3.43 16.27
C ALA A 321 4.11 2.07 16.97
N MET A 322 5.18 1.90 17.75
CA MET A 322 5.51 0.65 18.44
C MET A 322 5.29 0.76 19.96
N LYS A 323 4.08 1.16 20.39
CA LYS A 323 3.75 1.22 21.83
C LYS A 323 4.01 -0.11 22.52
N GLY A 324 4.63 -0.05 23.70
CA GLY A 324 5.02 -1.23 24.47
C GLY A 324 6.35 -1.86 24.07
N THR A 325 7.15 -1.17 23.23
CA THR A 325 8.54 -1.51 22.96
C THR A 325 9.50 -0.49 23.57
N THR A 326 10.74 -0.91 23.82
CA THR A 326 11.84 -0.02 24.20
C THR A 326 12.76 0.22 23.01
N PHE A 327 13.30 1.44 22.95
CA PHE A 327 14.28 1.85 21.95
C PHE A 327 15.55 2.21 22.73
N GLU A 328 16.62 1.49 22.45
CA GLU A 328 17.89 1.56 23.17
C GLU A 328 19.02 1.80 22.20
N ARG A 329 19.95 2.68 22.58
CA ARG A 329 21.16 2.91 21.80
C ARG A 329 22.00 1.64 21.79
N THR A 330 22.49 1.27 20.61
CA THR A 330 23.41 0.15 20.43
C THR A 330 24.45 0.51 19.37
N SER A 331 25.43 -0.35 19.19
CA SER A 331 26.43 -0.25 18.14
C SER A 331 26.70 -1.62 17.56
N ASP A 332 27.21 -1.68 16.33
CA ASP A 332 27.86 -2.87 15.80
C ASP A 332 29.36 -2.89 16.18
N GLY A 333 30.07 -3.88 15.64
CA GLY A 333 31.52 -4.06 15.88
C GLY A 333 32.40 -2.97 15.25
N GLU A 334 31.84 -2.09 14.42
CA GLU A 334 32.55 -1.00 13.74
C GLU A 334 32.29 0.37 14.38
N GLY A 335 31.40 0.44 15.38
CA GLY A 335 31.10 1.68 16.08
C GLY A 335 29.92 2.46 15.50
N VAL A 336 29.16 1.90 14.55
CA VAL A 336 28.02 2.59 13.93
C VAL A 336 26.93 2.81 14.96
N ALA A 337 26.38 4.03 15.06
CA ALA A 337 25.29 4.33 15.98
C ALA A 337 23.98 3.71 15.47
N LEU A 338 23.47 2.74 16.23
CA LEU A 338 22.27 1.98 15.90
C LEU A 338 21.25 2.09 17.03
N ILE A 339 20.00 1.73 16.74
CA ILE A 339 18.92 1.74 17.73
C ILE A 339 18.27 0.36 17.76
N SER A 340 18.37 -0.32 18.90
CA SER A 340 17.70 -1.60 19.15
C SER A 340 16.25 -1.34 19.56
N VAL A 341 15.31 -2.02 18.90
CA VAL A 341 13.89 -2.01 19.27
C VAL A 341 13.52 -3.34 19.90
N LYS A 342 13.09 -3.33 21.16
CA LYS A 342 12.83 -4.53 21.96
C LYS A 342 11.40 -4.58 22.49
N GLN A 343 10.87 -5.79 22.63
CA GLN A 343 9.62 -6.05 23.37
C GLN A 343 9.94 -6.98 24.54
N GLY A 344 10.01 -6.40 25.75
CA GLY A 344 10.64 -7.09 26.88
C GLY A 344 12.11 -7.38 26.54
N ASP A 345 12.55 -8.62 26.77
CA ASP A 345 13.93 -9.05 26.49
C ASP A 345 14.16 -9.47 25.02
N VAL A 346 13.11 -9.45 24.20
CA VAL A 346 13.19 -9.90 22.80
C VAL A 346 13.53 -8.74 21.88
N GLN A 347 14.67 -8.84 21.18
CA GLN A 347 15.04 -7.91 20.12
C GLN A 347 14.19 -8.15 18.88
N LEU A 348 13.43 -7.12 18.48
CA LEU A 348 12.57 -7.18 17.30
C LEU A 348 13.34 -6.81 16.04
N MET A 349 13.99 -5.65 16.09
CA MET A 349 14.67 -5.02 14.97
C MET A 349 15.79 -4.09 15.45
N THR A 350 16.69 -3.75 14.54
CA THR A 350 17.68 -2.69 14.67
C THR A 350 17.41 -1.63 13.61
N LEU A 351 17.50 -0.36 14.00
CA LEU A 351 17.32 0.79 13.13
C LEU A 351 18.65 1.51 12.94
N TYR A 352 18.88 2.00 11.73
CA TYR A 352 19.92 2.99 11.44
C TYR A 352 19.26 4.27 10.96
N ALA A 353 19.69 5.41 11.51
CA ALA A 353 19.08 6.71 11.27
C ALA A 353 20.10 7.81 10.94
N ASP A 354 21.21 7.43 10.28
CA ASP A 354 22.31 8.34 9.87
C ASP A 354 23.00 9.06 11.04
N GLU A 355 23.04 8.40 12.20
CA GLU A 355 23.77 8.87 13.37
C GLU A 355 25.17 8.25 13.41
N GLU A 356 26.18 9.04 13.77
CA GLU A 356 27.59 8.61 13.74
C GLU A 356 28.16 8.23 15.11
N ASP A 357 27.61 8.78 16.21
CA ASP A 357 28.17 8.61 17.56
C ASP A 357 27.27 7.72 18.45
N PRO A 358 27.68 6.47 18.73
CA PRO A 358 26.89 5.55 19.55
C PRO A 358 26.85 5.92 21.03
N GLN A 359 27.64 6.90 21.50
CA GLN A 359 27.60 7.38 22.88
C GLN A 359 26.60 8.53 23.07
N ARG A 360 26.11 9.12 21.98
CA ARG A 360 25.12 10.20 22.06
C ARG A 360 23.71 9.64 22.32
N PRO A 361 22.88 10.38 23.08
CA PRO A 361 21.45 10.08 23.18
C PRO A 361 20.82 9.93 21.80
N ILE A 362 19.76 9.13 21.72
CA ILE A 362 18.96 8.97 20.50
C ILE A 362 18.39 10.32 20.07
N ASP A 363 18.72 10.76 18.87
CA ASP A 363 18.06 11.91 18.25
C ASP A 363 16.65 11.49 17.81
N GLU A 364 15.66 11.89 18.60
CA GLU A 364 14.25 11.59 18.35
C GLU A 364 13.73 12.19 17.01
N THR A 365 14.46 13.11 16.39
CA THR A 365 14.15 13.71 15.08
C THR A 365 14.86 13.04 13.89
N ALA A 366 15.86 12.18 14.15
CA ALA A 366 16.59 11.47 13.11
C ALA A 366 15.68 10.52 12.33
N ARG A 367 15.92 10.39 11.03
CA ARG A 367 15.07 9.61 10.11
C ARG A 367 15.65 8.24 9.84
N ILE A 368 14.80 7.23 9.95
CA ILE A 368 15.18 5.83 9.74
C ILE A 368 15.52 5.59 8.27
N MET A 369 16.76 5.17 8.02
CA MET A 369 17.29 4.86 6.69
C MET A 369 17.37 3.35 6.42
N ASN A 370 17.50 2.53 7.47
CA ASN A 370 17.54 1.07 7.37
C ASN A 370 16.83 0.45 8.57
N ILE A 371 16.11 -0.64 8.31
CA ILE A 371 15.45 -1.49 9.30
C ILE A 371 15.96 -2.92 9.08
N GLU A 372 16.66 -3.46 10.07
CA GLU A 372 17.10 -4.86 10.12
C GLU A 372 16.24 -5.64 11.12
N VAL A 373 15.54 -6.66 10.65
CA VAL A 373 14.60 -7.45 11.46
C VAL A 373 15.27 -8.72 11.97
N TRP A 374 15.13 -8.96 13.28
CA TRP A 374 15.73 -10.09 14.02
C TRP A 374 14.69 -11.13 14.48
N ASP A 375 13.45 -10.72 14.66
CA ASP A 375 12.42 -11.60 15.25
C ASP A 375 11.63 -12.37 14.18
N SER A 376 11.54 -13.69 14.34
CA SER A 376 10.89 -14.60 13.38
C SER A 376 9.37 -14.44 13.28
N ARG A 377 8.74 -13.67 14.18
CA ARG A 377 7.33 -13.31 14.04
C ARG A 377 7.13 -12.48 12.77
N PHE A 378 8.13 -11.68 12.38
CA PHE A 378 8.11 -10.85 11.17
C PHE A 378 8.27 -11.68 9.89
N LYS A 379 7.38 -11.47 8.93
CA LYS A 379 7.35 -12.17 7.65
C LYS A 379 7.17 -11.21 6.48
N THR A 380 7.76 -11.53 5.34
CA THR A 380 7.45 -10.85 4.06
C THR A 380 6.03 -11.20 3.58
N PRO A 381 5.47 -10.54 2.56
CA PRO A 381 4.14 -10.88 2.04
C PRO A 381 4.04 -12.33 1.55
N ASN A 382 5.16 -12.87 1.06
CA ASN A 382 5.27 -14.25 0.60
C ASN A 382 5.59 -15.24 1.73
N GLY A 383 5.64 -14.78 2.99
CA GLY A 383 5.81 -15.61 4.18
C GLY A 383 7.25 -15.91 4.60
N VAL A 384 8.26 -15.35 3.92
CA VAL A 384 9.68 -15.53 4.31
C VAL A 384 9.95 -14.81 5.62
N HIS A 385 10.67 -15.44 6.54
CA HIS A 385 10.93 -14.89 7.89
C HIS A 385 12.31 -15.27 8.41
N VAL A 386 12.75 -14.58 9.46
CA VAL A 386 13.98 -14.92 10.19
C VAL A 386 13.90 -16.35 10.72
N ASN A 387 15.03 -17.07 10.71
CA ASN A 387 15.17 -18.50 11.01
C ASN A 387 14.56 -19.47 9.99
N MET A 388 14.03 -19.00 8.86
CA MET A 388 13.57 -19.89 7.79
C MET A 388 14.77 -20.52 7.08
N LYS A 389 14.76 -21.86 6.92
CA LYS A 389 15.83 -22.59 6.21
C LYS A 389 15.82 -22.25 4.73
N LEU A 390 17.00 -22.13 4.12
CA LEU A 390 17.13 -21.80 2.70
C LEU A 390 16.39 -22.78 1.78
N VAL A 391 16.37 -24.08 2.12
CA VAL A 391 15.61 -25.09 1.35
C VAL A 391 14.11 -24.80 1.30
N ASP A 392 13.56 -24.14 2.33
CA ASP A 392 12.15 -23.75 2.38
C ASP A 392 11.94 -22.37 1.72
N VAL A 393 12.89 -21.45 1.88
CA VAL A 393 12.90 -20.17 1.15
C VAL A 393 12.90 -20.41 -0.36
N GLU A 394 13.67 -21.38 -0.85
CA GLU A 394 13.73 -21.69 -2.29
C GLU A 394 12.39 -22.16 -2.87
N LYS A 395 11.49 -22.73 -2.05
CA LYS A 395 10.13 -23.10 -2.49
C LYS A 395 9.28 -21.86 -2.74
N ILE A 396 9.58 -20.76 -2.05
CA ILE A 396 8.85 -19.49 -2.13
C ILE A 396 9.48 -18.61 -3.22
N LEU A 397 10.78 -18.32 -3.09
CA LEU A 397 11.53 -17.35 -3.91
C LEU A 397 12.30 -17.99 -5.07
N GLY A 398 12.22 -19.31 -5.26
CA GLY A 398 13.03 -20.01 -6.27
C GLY A 398 14.48 -20.22 -5.83
N LYS A 399 15.30 -20.79 -6.70
CA LYS A 399 16.67 -21.19 -6.36
C LYS A 399 17.55 -20.02 -5.97
N VAL A 400 18.48 -20.26 -5.04
CA VAL A 400 19.58 -19.33 -4.76
C VAL A 400 20.39 -19.14 -6.04
N THR A 401 20.52 -17.90 -6.49
CA THR A 401 21.29 -17.53 -7.68
C THR A 401 22.64 -16.95 -7.33
N LYS A 402 22.79 -16.43 -6.12
CA LYS A 402 24.02 -15.83 -5.62
C LYS A 402 24.02 -15.82 -4.10
N ILE A 403 25.16 -16.14 -3.49
CA ILE A 403 25.51 -15.81 -2.12
C ILE A 403 26.83 -15.06 -2.18
N ILE A 404 26.88 -13.88 -1.56
CA ILE A 404 28.09 -13.06 -1.48
C ILE A 404 28.52 -12.87 -0.04
N THR A 405 29.82 -12.94 0.22
CA THR A 405 30.41 -12.50 1.50
C THR A 405 30.85 -11.04 1.38
N SER A 406 30.41 -10.18 2.31
CA SER A 406 30.87 -8.79 2.39
C SER A 406 32.38 -8.75 2.71
N GLU A 407 33.12 -7.86 2.08
CA GLU A 407 34.58 -7.73 2.27
C GLU A 407 34.97 -7.32 3.69
N ILE A 408 34.15 -6.49 4.34
CA ILE A 408 34.51 -5.84 5.60
C ILE A 408 34.10 -6.70 6.80
N GLU A 409 32.87 -7.22 6.82
CA GLU A 409 32.29 -7.85 8.01
C GLU A 409 32.06 -9.36 7.89
N ALA A 410 32.53 -9.97 6.79
CA ALA A 410 32.31 -11.38 6.46
C ALA A 410 30.83 -11.84 6.54
N ARG A 411 29.87 -10.93 6.29
CA ARG A 411 28.43 -11.21 6.31
C ARG A 411 28.00 -11.79 4.96
N GLU A 412 27.14 -12.80 5.00
CA GLU A 412 26.65 -13.44 3.77
C GLU A 412 25.25 -12.98 3.40
N TYR A 413 25.05 -12.67 2.13
CA TYR A 413 23.75 -12.24 1.59
C TYR A 413 23.37 -13.06 0.37
N ALA A 414 22.08 -13.38 0.23
CA ALA A 414 21.59 -14.19 -0.89
C ALA A 414 20.61 -13.48 -1.81
N ASP A 415 20.77 -13.76 -3.10
CA ASP A 415 19.81 -13.47 -4.16
C ASP A 415 19.11 -14.76 -4.62
N PHE A 416 17.83 -14.63 -4.94
CA PHE A 416 16.97 -15.74 -5.38
C PHE A 416 16.43 -15.51 -6.80
N THR A 417 16.02 -16.59 -7.46
CA THR A 417 15.55 -16.57 -8.85
C THR A 417 14.34 -15.65 -9.04
N LYS A 418 13.38 -15.68 -8.10
CA LYS A 418 12.32 -14.69 -8.02
C LYS A 418 12.86 -13.51 -7.24
N LYS A 419 13.13 -12.42 -7.95
CA LYS A 419 13.62 -11.18 -7.33
C LYS A 419 12.70 -10.76 -6.20
N ALA A 420 13.29 -10.56 -5.02
CA ALA A 420 12.67 -9.99 -3.85
C ALA A 420 13.13 -8.54 -3.71
N ASP A 421 12.82 -7.71 -4.71
CA ASP A 421 13.31 -6.34 -4.79
C ASP A 421 12.99 -5.56 -3.49
N GLY A 422 13.99 -4.87 -2.95
CA GLY A 422 13.89 -4.09 -1.72
C GLY A 422 14.12 -4.88 -0.43
N PHE A 423 14.42 -6.18 -0.49
CA PHE A 423 14.81 -6.99 0.66
C PHE A 423 16.26 -7.44 0.56
N MET A 424 16.99 -7.38 1.68
CA MET A 424 18.30 -8.01 1.82
C MET A 424 18.20 -9.15 2.82
N PHE A 425 18.60 -10.34 2.40
CA PHE A 425 18.57 -11.56 3.22
C PHE A 425 19.96 -11.90 3.71
N ARG A 426 20.25 -11.59 4.97
CA ARG A 426 21.50 -12.04 5.61
C ARG A 426 21.36 -13.50 5.97
N LEU A 427 22.36 -14.29 5.68
CA LEU A 427 22.38 -15.72 5.92
C LEU A 427 23.25 -16.09 7.12
N MET A 428 22.94 -17.25 7.72
CA MET A 428 23.84 -17.92 8.64
C MET A 428 23.72 -19.44 8.50
N GLY A 429 24.81 -20.14 8.76
CA GLY A 429 24.87 -21.60 8.85
C GLY A 429 25.28 -22.07 10.25
N PRO A 430 25.32 -23.39 10.48
CA PRO A 430 25.69 -23.97 11.78
C PRO A 430 27.06 -23.50 12.30
N ASP A 431 28.02 -23.30 11.38
CA ASP A 431 29.40 -22.90 11.70
C ASP A 431 29.65 -21.42 11.34
N SER A 432 28.63 -20.57 11.51
CA SER A 432 28.65 -19.13 11.16
C SER A 432 28.69 -18.80 9.66
N ASN A 433 28.91 -19.79 8.78
CA ASN A 433 28.86 -19.64 7.32
C ASN A 433 27.74 -20.49 6.71
N ALA A 434 26.86 -19.87 5.95
CA ALA A 434 25.86 -20.48 5.08
C ALA A 434 26.46 -20.91 3.73
N GLY A 435 27.32 -20.11 3.10
CA GLY A 435 27.86 -20.36 1.75
C GLY A 435 28.98 -21.41 1.72
N ILE A 436 29.07 -22.16 0.62
CA ILE A 436 30.19 -23.06 0.30
C ILE A 436 30.99 -22.43 -0.83
N TYR A 437 32.13 -21.80 -0.52
CA TYR A 437 32.96 -21.08 -1.49
C TYR A 437 34.05 -21.98 -2.06
N ALA A 438 34.40 -21.71 -3.32
CA ALA A 438 35.66 -22.20 -3.85
C ALA A 438 36.81 -21.35 -3.27
N GLU A 439 38.02 -21.91 -3.26
CA GLU A 439 39.19 -21.20 -2.76
C GLU A 439 39.38 -19.86 -3.51
N GLY A 440 39.52 -18.78 -2.75
CA GLY A 440 39.70 -17.43 -3.29
C GLY A 440 38.45 -16.75 -3.84
N THR A 441 37.26 -17.38 -3.79
CA THR A 441 36.01 -16.74 -4.23
C THR A 441 35.22 -16.15 -3.07
N ARG A 442 34.51 -15.04 -3.32
CA ARG A 442 33.56 -14.42 -2.39
C ARG A 442 32.11 -14.58 -2.82
N GLU A 443 31.90 -15.35 -3.88
CA GLU A 443 30.58 -15.65 -4.44
C GLU A 443 30.41 -17.15 -4.59
N THR A 444 29.20 -17.64 -4.35
CA THR A 444 28.79 -19.03 -4.57
C THR A 444 27.29 -19.13 -4.84
N THR A 445 26.84 -20.27 -5.35
CA THR A 445 25.42 -20.64 -5.44
C THR A 445 25.06 -21.79 -4.51
N ARG A 446 26.05 -22.30 -3.77
CA ARG A 446 25.92 -23.48 -2.90
C ARG A 446 25.94 -23.04 -1.44
N TYR A 447 25.13 -23.72 -0.63
CA TYR A 447 25.05 -23.48 0.80
C TYR A 447 25.06 -24.79 1.60
N VAL A 448 25.49 -24.71 2.85
CA VAL A 448 25.54 -25.85 3.79
C VAL A 448 24.15 -26.31 4.19
N ALA A 449 24.03 -27.58 4.59
CA ALA A 449 22.79 -28.08 5.15
C ALA A 449 22.36 -27.27 6.38
N ASN A 450 21.07 -26.94 6.46
CA ASN A 450 20.46 -26.10 7.51
C ASN A 450 20.89 -24.62 7.52
N ALA A 451 21.51 -24.09 6.47
CA ALA A 451 21.62 -22.64 6.29
C ALA A 451 20.22 -21.98 6.33
N TYR A 452 20.14 -20.79 6.91
CA TYR A 452 18.88 -20.10 7.18
C TYR A 452 19.00 -18.57 7.06
N ILE A 453 17.85 -17.90 6.98
CA ILE A 453 17.76 -16.43 7.02
C ILE A 453 18.04 -15.95 8.43
N TYR A 454 19.15 -15.25 8.63
CA TYR A 454 19.55 -14.72 9.93
C TYR A 454 18.89 -13.37 10.24
N THR A 455 18.87 -12.46 9.26
CA THR A 455 18.13 -11.20 9.36
C THR A 455 17.51 -10.85 8.00
N ILE A 456 16.47 -10.02 8.04
CA ILE A 456 15.85 -9.44 6.85
C ILE A 456 15.96 -7.93 6.98
N SER A 457 16.61 -7.28 6.01
CA SER A 457 16.78 -5.82 6.02
C SER A 457 16.07 -5.15 4.87
N ILE A 458 15.60 -3.93 5.12
CA ILE A 458 15.08 -2.99 4.12
C ILE A 458 15.74 -1.64 4.33
N ALA A 459 16.17 -1.01 3.24
CA ALA A 459 16.88 0.25 3.30
C ALA A 459 16.35 1.23 2.26
N GLN A 460 16.51 2.52 2.54
CA GLN A 460 16.27 3.55 1.54
C GLN A 460 17.29 3.39 0.40
N GLU A 461 16.81 3.33 -0.84
CA GLU A 461 17.69 3.41 -2.00
C GLU A 461 18.42 4.76 -1.96
N ARG A 462 19.75 4.73 -1.79
CA ARG A 462 20.57 5.91 -2.03
C ARG A 462 20.52 6.21 -3.52
N SER A 463 20.11 7.43 -3.88
CA SER A 463 20.28 7.92 -5.25
C SER A 463 21.76 7.80 -5.63
N PRO A 464 22.10 7.21 -6.78
CA PRO A 464 23.49 7.07 -7.23
C PRO A 464 24.22 8.41 -7.45
N ASP A 465 23.52 9.54 -7.35
CA ASP A 465 24.08 10.89 -7.50
C ASP A 465 24.63 11.48 -6.19
N ALA A 466 24.57 10.75 -5.07
CA ALA A 466 25.20 11.15 -3.81
C ALA A 466 26.57 10.47 -3.66
N VAL A 467 27.54 10.90 -4.48
CA VAL A 467 28.97 10.69 -4.24
C VAL A 467 29.58 12.07 -4.05
N GLU A 468 30.01 12.37 -2.83
CA GLU A 468 31.03 13.40 -2.56
C GLU A 468 32.41 12.89 -2.95
#